data_AF-A0A7X7G488-F1
#
_entry.id   AF-A0A7X7G488-F1
#
_cell.length_a   1.000
_cell.length_b   1.000
_cell.length_c   1.000
_cell.angle_alpha   90.00
_cell.angle_beta   90.00
_cell.angle_gamma   90.00
#
_symmetry.space_group_name_H-M   'P 1'
#
loop_
_entity.id
_entity.type
_entity.pdbx_description
1 polymer ?
#
loop_
_entity_poly.entity_id
_entity_poly.type
_entity_poly.pdbx_seq_one_letter_code
_entity_poly.pdbx_strand_id
1 'polypeptide(L)'
;MVTDDKKDRNLTLDDVIMNISFPERKQAVFLVIMIFISYTAAIPGNSSESNLTNESQHTNNSTRFSNEQIASNKMLVAEFAANAKCKQIPGVPRPQLPDVPADICQAIEVLREMKDQDVIADVAAVLVRYARMQEKYGTGAQVSSKHPLTMAFMSSMNPVIPGDEIISSSLADWICKNRNKMGQSVALDKEIGEYNKSRKRLQIKYEKMQQEALKSIGDQCP
;
A
#
# COMPACT_ATOMS: atom_id res chain seq x y z
N MET A 1 16.31 51.91 35.09
CA MET A 1 17.08 50.73 34.65
C MET A 1 16.31 50.09 33.51
N VAL A 2 16.83 50.28 32.30
CA VAL A 2 16.51 49.54 31.06
C VAL A 2 16.99 48.10 31.30
N THR A 3 16.24 47.04 31.00
CA THR A 3 16.15 46.47 29.64
C THR A 3 14.82 45.76 29.34
N ASP A 4 14.20 46.21 28.26
CA ASP A 4 13.47 45.38 27.29
C ASP A 4 14.38 44.23 26.86
N ASP A 5 14.02 42.99 27.21
CA ASP A 5 14.58 41.79 26.59
C ASP A 5 13.49 41.17 25.70
N LYS A 6 13.20 41.83 24.58
CA LYS A 6 12.73 41.13 23.37
C LYS A 6 13.88 40.25 22.89
N LYS A 7 13.98 39.08 23.50
CA LYS A 7 14.82 38.00 23.00
C LYS A 7 14.19 37.53 21.70
N ASP A 8 14.74 38.00 20.58
CA ASP A 8 14.54 37.42 19.25
C ASP A 8 14.89 35.93 19.33
N ARG A 9 13.87 35.12 19.62
CA ARG A 9 13.96 33.68 19.48
C ARG A 9 13.89 33.43 17.98
N ASN A 10 15.03 33.08 17.39
CA ASN A 10 15.06 32.37 16.13
C ASN A 10 14.21 31.10 16.30
N LEU A 11 12.94 31.16 15.88
CA LEU A 11 12.10 30.00 15.80
C LEU A 11 12.74 29.06 14.79
N THR A 12 13.10 27.86 15.25
CA THR A 12 13.54 26.80 14.35
C THR A 12 12.33 26.27 13.58
N LEU A 13 12.56 25.72 12.39
CA LEU A 13 11.50 25.17 11.55
C LEU A 13 10.66 24.11 12.31
N ASP A 14 11.29 23.39 13.23
CA ASP A 14 10.65 22.39 14.09
C ASP A 14 9.67 23.02 15.10
N ASP A 15 9.97 24.20 15.63
CA ASP A 15 9.10 24.93 16.56
C ASP A 15 7.83 25.46 15.87
N VAL A 16 7.92 25.78 14.58
CA VAL A 16 6.78 26.20 13.76
C VAL A 16 5.87 25.00 13.45
N ILE A 17 6.45 23.84 13.13
CA ILE A 17 5.70 22.62 12.78
C ILE A 17 4.94 22.05 13.99
N MET A 18 5.49 22.19 15.19
CA MET A 18 4.89 21.66 16.43
C MET A 18 3.69 22.48 16.92
N ASN A 19 3.56 23.77 16.55
CA ASN A 19 2.48 24.65 17.00
C ASN A 19 1.29 24.78 16.03
N ILE A 20 1.34 24.10 14.88
CA ILE A 20 0.26 24.15 13.88
C ILE A 20 -0.77 23.06 14.20
N SER A 21 -2.03 23.47 14.36
CA SER A 21 -3.16 22.59 14.66
C SER A 21 -3.34 21.53 13.56
N PHE A 22 -3.76 20.32 13.95
CA PHE A 22 -3.84 19.15 13.05
C PHE A 22 -4.60 19.36 11.70
N PRO A 23 -5.59 20.27 11.57
CA PRO A 23 -6.21 20.60 10.28
C PRO A 23 -5.30 21.38 9.31
N GLU A 24 -4.38 22.20 9.83
CA GLU A 24 -3.54 23.12 9.04
C GLU A 24 -2.29 22.43 8.48
N ARG A 25 -1.86 21.30 9.07
CA ARG A 25 -0.73 20.49 8.55
C ARG A 25 -0.99 19.94 7.15
N LYS A 26 -2.24 19.64 6.81
CA LYS A 26 -2.61 19.17 5.45
C LYS A 26 -2.46 20.27 4.42
N GLN A 27 -2.81 21.51 4.77
CA GLN A 27 -2.67 22.66 3.88
C GLN A 27 -1.21 23.05 3.67
N ALA A 28 -0.38 22.98 4.72
CA ALA A 28 1.05 23.26 4.61
C ALA A 28 1.78 22.24 3.72
N VAL A 29 1.50 20.95 3.86
CA VAL A 29 2.07 19.90 2.99
C VAL A 29 1.61 20.09 1.54
N PHE A 30 0.34 20.44 1.33
CA PHE A 30 -0.20 20.72 0.00
C PHE A 30 0.48 21.93 -0.66
N LEU A 31 0.74 22.99 0.10
CA LEU A 31 1.43 24.20 -0.39
C LEU A 31 2.88 23.89 -0.78
N VAL A 32 3.61 23.10 0.02
CA VAL A 32 5.00 22.71 -0.28
C VAL A 32 5.08 21.86 -1.55
N ILE A 33 4.13 20.93 -1.74
CA ILE A 33 4.05 20.13 -2.97
C ILE A 33 3.78 21.02 -4.18
N MET A 34 2.86 21.99 -4.08
CA MET A 34 2.54 22.91 -5.17
C MET A 34 3.73 23.81 -5.55
N ILE A 35 4.48 24.33 -4.58
CA ILE A 35 5.68 25.14 -4.83
C ILE A 35 6.76 24.32 -5.56
N PHE A 36 6.94 23.05 -5.18
CA PHE A 36 7.93 22.17 -5.80
C PHE A 36 7.60 21.90 -7.28
N ILE A 37 6.32 21.68 -7.60
CA ILE A 37 5.84 21.49 -8.98
C ILE A 37 6.11 22.75 -9.81
N SER A 38 5.77 23.94 -9.29
CA SER A 38 6.00 25.21 -9.99
C SER A 38 7.48 25.51 -10.22
N TYR A 39 8.37 25.12 -9.30
CA TYR A 39 9.81 25.33 -9.44
C TYR A 39 10.44 24.45 -10.53
N THR A 40 9.95 23.21 -10.68
CA THR A 40 10.42 22.31 -11.75
C THR A 40 9.88 22.67 -13.15
N ALA A 41 8.75 23.39 -13.22
CA ALA A 41 8.19 23.86 -14.48
C ALA A 41 8.85 25.15 -15.02
N ALA A 42 9.67 25.82 -14.20
CA ALA A 42 10.26 27.13 -14.52
C ALA A 42 11.71 27.09 -15.01
N ILE A 43 12.26 25.91 -15.35
CA ILE A 43 13.60 25.82 -15.97
C ILE A 43 13.44 25.95 -17.50
N PRO A 44 13.81 27.08 -18.13
CA PRO A 44 13.71 27.24 -19.57
C PRO A 44 14.85 26.47 -20.23
N GLY A 45 14.50 25.53 -21.10
CA GLY A 45 15.45 24.83 -21.95
C GLY A 45 16.13 25.80 -22.92
N ASN A 46 17.46 25.75 -22.95
CA ASN A 46 18.26 26.47 -23.92
C ASN A 46 18.02 25.84 -25.31
N SER A 47 17.60 26.67 -26.26
CA SER A 47 17.39 26.35 -27.66
C SER A 47 18.68 25.95 -28.37
N SER A 48 18.61 24.92 -29.22
CA SER A 48 19.55 24.72 -30.32
C SER A 48 18.80 24.07 -31.49
N GLU A 49 18.62 24.85 -32.55
CA GLU A 49 18.17 24.38 -33.86
C GLU A 49 19.16 23.37 -34.46
N SER A 50 18.66 22.35 -35.15
CA SER A 50 19.31 21.81 -36.34
C SER A 50 18.28 21.13 -37.25
N ASN A 51 18.38 21.44 -38.54
CA ASN A 51 17.52 21.03 -39.66
C ASN A 51 17.93 19.66 -40.24
N LEU A 52 16.99 19.05 -40.98
CA LEU A 52 17.13 17.93 -41.94
C LEU A 52 17.38 16.54 -41.29
N THR A 53 16.75 15.42 -41.64
CA THR A 53 16.17 14.93 -42.90
C THR A 53 15.23 13.73 -42.65
N ASN A 54 14.35 13.51 -43.63
CA ASN A 54 13.53 12.33 -43.99
C ASN A 54 13.82 10.94 -43.37
N GLU A 55 12.73 10.15 -43.37
CA GLU A 55 12.63 8.69 -43.34
C GLU A 55 12.79 7.95 -41.99
N SER A 56 11.67 7.71 -41.33
CA SER A 56 11.05 6.38 -41.32
C SER A 56 9.79 6.43 -40.47
N GLN A 57 8.64 6.23 -41.11
CA GLN A 57 7.41 5.84 -40.41
C GLN A 57 7.60 4.41 -39.91
N HIS A 58 8.35 4.25 -38.82
CA HIS A 58 8.07 3.16 -37.89
C HIS A 58 6.85 3.58 -37.09
N THR A 59 5.68 3.13 -37.52
CA THR A 59 4.48 3.10 -36.69
C THR A 59 4.72 2.10 -35.55
N ASN A 60 5.49 2.52 -34.55
CA ASN A 60 5.44 1.88 -33.25
C ASN A 60 4.06 2.20 -32.69
N ASN A 61 3.21 1.18 -32.63
CA ASN A 61 1.96 1.18 -31.86
C ASN A 61 2.27 1.25 -30.35
N SER A 62 3.02 2.26 -29.91
CA SER A 62 3.26 2.60 -28.52
C SER A 62 2.68 3.99 -28.29
N THR A 63 1.42 3.99 -27.91
CA THR A 63 0.76 5.13 -27.28
C THR A 63 -0.17 4.47 -26.24
N ARG A 64 -0.51 5.06 -25.10
CA ARG A 64 -1.30 6.30 -25.12
C ARG A 64 -1.70 6.83 -23.73
N PHE A 65 -0.86 6.75 -22.71
CA PHE A 65 -1.20 7.36 -21.41
C PHE A 65 -0.30 8.56 -21.13
N SER A 66 -0.88 9.72 -20.81
CA SER A 66 -0.11 10.91 -20.45
C SER A 66 0.55 10.72 -19.08
N ASN A 67 1.67 11.41 -18.83
CA ASN A 67 2.32 11.39 -17.51
C ASN A 67 1.36 11.83 -16.38
N GLU A 68 0.46 12.77 -16.69
CA GLU A 68 -0.60 13.24 -15.78
C GLU A 68 -1.58 12.11 -15.46
N GLN A 69 -2.00 11.33 -16.45
CA GLN A 69 -2.90 10.19 -16.25
C GLN A 69 -2.23 9.09 -15.42
N ILE A 70 -0.95 8.81 -15.66
CA ILE A 70 -0.18 7.83 -14.88
C ILE A 70 -0.09 8.28 -13.42
N ALA A 71 0.28 9.54 -13.18
CA ALA A 71 0.37 10.09 -11.83
C ALA A 71 -0.99 10.07 -11.11
N SER A 72 -2.06 10.44 -11.81
CA SER A 72 -3.44 10.39 -11.30
C SER A 72 -3.84 8.97 -10.92
N ASN A 73 -3.59 7.99 -11.80
CA ASN A 73 -3.89 6.58 -11.54
C ASN A 73 -3.10 6.04 -10.33
N LYS A 74 -1.82 6.39 -10.21
CA LYS A 74 -1.00 5.99 -9.06
C LYS A 74 -1.57 6.54 -7.77
N MET A 75 -1.93 7.82 -7.75
CA MET A 75 -2.52 8.46 -6.59
C MET A 75 -3.86 7.81 -6.21
N LEU A 76 -4.71 7.51 -7.20
CA LEU A 76 -6.01 6.86 -7.00
C LEU A 76 -5.86 5.48 -6.34
N VAL A 77 -4.94 4.65 -6.84
CA VAL A 77 -4.71 3.31 -6.28
C VAL A 77 -4.06 3.38 -4.90
N ALA A 78 -3.10 4.28 -4.70
CA ALA A 78 -2.45 4.48 -3.40
C ALA A 78 -3.44 4.96 -2.34
N GLU A 79 -4.33 5.89 -2.68
CA GLU A 79 -5.39 6.38 -1.80
C GLU A 79 -6.39 5.27 -1.45
N PHE A 80 -6.78 4.47 -2.44
CA PHE A 80 -7.60 3.29 -2.19
C PHE A 80 -6.89 2.31 -1.23
N ALA A 81 -5.63 1.97 -1.48
CA ALA A 81 -4.87 1.07 -0.61
C ALA A 81 -4.76 1.60 0.82
N ALA A 82 -4.59 2.91 1.00
CA ALA A 82 -4.54 3.54 2.32
C ALA A 82 -5.88 3.47 3.07
N ASN A 83 -7.02 3.58 2.37
CA ASN A 83 -8.33 3.81 2.98
C ASN A 83 -9.32 2.62 2.89
N ALA A 84 -9.07 1.65 2.01
CA ALA A 84 -10.00 0.55 1.76
C ALA A 84 -10.27 -0.27 3.03
N LYS A 85 -11.56 -0.44 3.34
CA LYS A 85 -12.01 -1.19 4.51
C LYS A 85 -12.58 -2.54 4.08
N CYS A 86 -12.06 -3.61 4.66
CA CYS A 86 -12.66 -4.93 4.50
C CYS A 86 -14.10 -4.91 5.03
N LYS A 87 -15.04 -5.50 4.28
CA LYS A 87 -16.46 -5.43 4.58
C LYS A 87 -16.86 -6.54 5.55
N GLN A 88 -17.45 -6.18 6.69
CA GLN A 88 -18.18 -7.14 7.52
C GLN A 88 -19.66 -7.07 7.13
N ILE A 89 -20.15 -8.06 6.39
CA ILE A 89 -21.55 -8.12 5.99
C ILE A 89 -22.35 -8.81 7.10
N PRO A 90 -23.49 -8.24 7.54
CA PRO A 90 -24.39 -8.92 8.48
C PRO A 90 -24.78 -10.31 7.96
N GLY A 91 -24.69 -11.32 8.82
CA GLY A 91 -24.98 -12.71 8.45
C GLY A 91 -23.86 -13.44 7.70
N VAL A 92 -22.79 -12.75 7.28
CA VAL A 92 -21.58 -13.39 6.76
C VAL A 92 -20.61 -13.63 7.91
N PRO A 93 -20.15 -14.87 8.14
CA PRO A 93 -19.35 -15.21 9.32
C PRO A 93 -17.94 -14.59 9.31
N ARG A 94 -17.47 -14.12 8.15
CA ARG A 94 -16.10 -13.63 7.95
C ARG A 94 -16.11 -12.32 7.17
N PRO A 95 -15.12 -11.44 7.39
CA PRO A 95 -14.98 -10.25 6.58
C PRO A 95 -14.72 -10.62 5.11
N GLN A 96 -15.05 -9.72 4.20
CA GLN A 96 -14.77 -9.85 2.77
C GLN A 96 -13.77 -8.79 2.34
N LEU A 97 -13.09 -9.04 1.22
CA LEU A 97 -12.29 -8.02 0.56
C LEU A 97 -13.16 -6.80 0.24
N PRO A 98 -12.57 -5.58 0.21
CA PRO A 98 -13.31 -4.39 -0.20
C PRO A 98 -13.71 -4.52 -1.66
N ASP A 99 -14.95 -4.12 -1.97
CA ASP A 99 -15.35 -3.87 -3.36
C ASP A 99 -14.38 -2.86 -3.98
N VAL A 100 -14.00 -3.12 -5.22
CA VAL A 100 -13.10 -2.26 -5.98
C VAL A 100 -13.92 -1.48 -6.99
N PRO A 101 -14.01 -0.15 -6.85
CA PRO A 101 -14.63 0.72 -7.84
C PRO A 101 -14.03 0.53 -9.25
N ALA A 102 -14.85 0.76 -10.28
CA ALA A 102 -14.47 0.49 -11.68
C ALA A 102 -13.28 1.33 -12.16
N ASP A 103 -13.21 2.59 -11.73
CA ASP A 103 -12.09 3.51 -11.97
C ASP A 103 -10.79 2.99 -11.35
N ILE A 104 -10.83 2.42 -10.14
CA ILE A 104 -9.67 1.80 -9.50
C ILE A 104 -9.27 0.52 -10.23
N CYS A 105 -10.23 -0.32 -10.65
CA CYS A 105 -9.94 -1.50 -11.48
C CYS A 105 -9.20 -1.09 -12.77
N GLN A 106 -9.70 -0.07 -13.47
CA GLN A 106 -9.09 0.43 -14.69
C GLN A 106 -7.69 1.01 -14.43
N ALA A 107 -7.52 1.79 -13.36
CA ALA A 107 -6.22 2.35 -12.98
C ALA A 107 -5.19 1.24 -12.68
N ILE A 108 -5.59 0.19 -11.96
CA ILE A 108 -4.75 -0.98 -11.69
C ILE A 108 -4.36 -1.68 -12.99
N GLU A 109 -5.30 -1.91 -13.91
CA GLU A 109 -5.03 -2.57 -15.19
C GLU A 109 -4.02 -1.79 -16.03
N VAL A 110 -4.23 -0.48 -16.18
CA VAL A 110 -3.32 0.42 -16.91
C VAL A 110 -1.91 0.39 -16.31
N LEU A 111 -1.79 0.59 -14.99
CA LEU A 111 -0.49 0.62 -14.33
C LEU A 111 0.21 -0.74 -14.36
N ARG A 112 -0.56 -1.83 -14.29
CA ARG A 112 -0.04 -3.21 -14.43
C ARG A 112 0.49 -3.48 -15.83
N GLU A 113 -0.20 -3.06 -16.88
CA GLU A 113 0.29 -3.18 -18.27
C GLU A 113 1.61 -2.45 -18.47
N MET A 114 1.79 -1.33 -17.76
CA MET A 114 3.04 -0.58 -17.68
C MET A 114 4.11 -1.23 -16.78
N LYS A 115 3.82 -2.38 -16.18
CA LYS A 115 4.68 -3.12 -15.23
C LYS A 115 5.07 -2.32 -13.99
N ASP A 116 4.26 -1.36 -13.60
CA ASP A 116 4.49 -0.57 -12.40
C ASP A 116 4.49 -1.47 -11.17
N GLN A 117 5.58 -1.49 -10.40
CA GLN A 117 5.69 -2.36 -9.22
C GLN A 117 5.15 -1.71 -7.95
N ASP A 118 4.97 -0.38 -7.94
CA ASP A 118 4.44 0.36 -6.79
C ASP A 118 2.94 0.08 -6.67
N VAL A 119 2.22 0.05 -7.80
CA VAL A 119 0.78 -0.29 -7.81
C VAL A 119 0.54 -1.70 -7.27
N ILE A 120 1.43 -2.66 -7.56
CA ILE A 120 1.31 -4.03 -7.07
C ILE A 120 1.61 -4.11 -5.58
N ALA A 121 2.52 -3.28 -5.07
CA ALA A 121 2.77 -3.15 -3.64
C ALA A 121 1.54 -2.58 -2.91
N ASP A 122 0.86 -1.58 -3.48
CA ASP A 122 -0.38 -1.03 -2.93
C ASP A 122 -1.54 -2.04 -2.95
N VAL A 123 -1.67 -2.83 -4.02
CA VAL A 123 -2.61 -3.96 -4.06
C VAL A 123 -2.28 -4.99 -2.97
N ALA A 124 -1.00 -5.33 -2.80
CA ALA A 124 -0.54 -6.26 -1.77
C ALA A 124 -0.87 -5.74 -0.35
N ALA A 125 -0.83 -4.43 -0.11
CA ALA A 125 -1.18 -3.84 1.17
C ALA A 125 -2.63 -4.18 1.58
N VAL A 126 -3.57 -4.12 0.64
CA VAL A 126 -4.98 -4.47 0.89
C VAL A 126 -5.14 -5.96 1.16
N LEU A 127 -4.40 -6.82 0.46
CA LEU A 127 -4.43 -8.27 0.66
C LEU A 127 -3.87 -8.67 2.04
N VAL A 128 -2.77 -8.05 2.48
CA VAL A 128 -2.21 -8.24 3.83
C VAL A 128 -3.15 -7.73 4.91
N ARG A 129 -3.76 -6.56 4.72
CA ARG A 129 -4.79 -6.02 5.63
C ARG A 129 -5.96 -7.01 5.77
N TYR A 130 -6.41 -7.58 4.67
CA TYR A 130 -7.48 -8.57 4.66
C TYR A 130 -7.10 -9.83 5.44
N ALA A 131 -5.90 -10.38 5.21
CA ALA A 131 -5.41 -11.54 5.96
C ALA A 131 -5.34 -11.27 7.47
N ARG A 132 -4.85 -10.10 7.88
CA ARG A 132 -4.82 -9.66 9.28
C ARG A 132 -6.22 -9.56 9.91
N MET A 133 -7.23 -9.13 9.14
CA MET A 133 -8.62 -9.09 9.63
C MET A 133 -9.21 -10.49 9.79
N GLN A 134 -8.83 -11.44 8.93
CA GLN A 134 -9.25 -12.84 8.99
C GLN A 134 -8.63 -13.61 10.16
N GLU A 135 -7.47 -13.20 10.65
CA GLU A 135 -6.78 -13.88 11.76
C GLU A 135 -7.62 -14.05 13.02
N LYS A 136 -8.53 -13.11 13.31
CA LYS A 136 -9.43 -13.19 14.46
C LYS A 136 -10.39 -14.39 14.41
N TYR A 137 -10.56 -14.99 13.24
CA TYR A 137 -11.50 -16.08 12.96
C TYR A 137 -10.81 -17.45 12.85
N GLY A 138 -9.53 -17.55 13.21
CA GLY A 138 -8.82 -18.81 13.43
C GLY A 138 -8.31 -19.54 12.18
N THR A 139 -8.89 -19.31 11.01
CA THR A 139 -8.39 -19.86 9.73
C THR A 139 -8.31 -18.76 8.67
N GLY A 140 -7.22 -18.75 7.90
CA GLY A 140 -7.12 -17.92 6.70
C GLY A 140 -8.31 -18.22 5.80
N ALA A 141 -8.99 -17.19 5.30
CA ALA A 141 -10.12 -17.38 4.41
C ALA A 141 -9.59 -17.67 3.00
N GLN A 142 -10.33 -18.50 2.27
CA GLN A 142 -10.16 -18.57 0.82
C GLN A 142 -10.34 -17.16 0.25
N VAL A 143 -9.41 -16.78 -0.61
CA VAL A 143 -9.47 -15.57 -1.40
C VAL A 143 -9.96 -15.97 -2.78
N SER A 144 -11.03 -15.33 -3.25
CA SER A 144 -11.50 -15.55 -4.62
C SER A 144 -10.38 -15.19 -5.61
N SER A 145 -10.02 -16.16 -6.45
CA SER A 145 -9.08 -15.96 -7.57
C SER A 145 -9.62 -15.00 -8.62
N LYS A 146 -10.93 -14.72 -8.60
CA LYS A 146 -11.62 -13.79 -9.50
C LYS A 146 -11.75 -12.38 -8.93
N HIS A 147 -11.31 -12.13 -7.69
CA HIS A 147 -11.37 -10.79 -7.11
C HIS A 147 -10.36 -9.88 -7.82
N PRO A 148 -10.70 -8.63 -8.20
CA PRO A 148 -9.81 -7.76 -8.99
C PRO A 148 -8.41 -7.59 -8.38
N LEU A 149 -8.32 -7.34 -7.08
CA LEU A 149 -7.04 -7.23 -6.37
C LEU A 149 -6.22 -8.54 -6.40
N THR A 150 -6.90 -9.68 -6.23
CA THR A 150 -6.26 -10.99 -6.25
C THR A 150 -5.76 -11.31 -7.66
N MET A 151 -6.59 -11.09 -8.68
CA MET A 151 -6.20 -11.28 -10.08
C MET A 151 -5.01 -10.41 -10.44
N ALA A 152 -5.05 -9.11 -10.11
CA ALA A 152 -3.95 -8.19 -10.35
C ALA A 152 -2.65 -8.70 -9.72
N PHE A 153 -2.69 -9.04 -8.42
CA PHE A 153 -1.51 -9.54 -7.72
C PHE A 153 -0.98 -10.86 -8.29
N MET A 154 -1.85 -11.86 -8.49
CA MET A 154 -1.46 -13.18 -8.99
C MET A 154 -0.86 -13.10 -10.39
N SER A 155 -1.44 -12.28 -11.28
CA SER A 155 -0.96 -12.09 -12.65
C SER A 155 0.40 -11.38 -12.72
N SER A 156 0.69 -10.49 -11.77
CA SER A 156 1.94 -9.73 -11.74
C SER A 156 3.08 -10.44 -11.04
N MET A 157 2.81 -11.07 -9.89
CA MET A 157 3.85 -11.66 -9.04
C MET A 157 4.04 -13.15 -9.25
N ASN A 158 3.03 -13.84 -9.82
CA ASN A 158 2.98 -15.30 -9.98
C ASN A 158 3.47 -16.06 -8.73
N PRO A 159 2.86 -15.83 -7.55
CA PRO A 159 3.35 -16.41 -6.31
C PRO A 159 3.10 -17.92 -6.27
N VAL A 160 4.11 -18.68 -5.86
CA VAL A 160 3.94 -20.11 -5.57
C VAL A 160 3.41 -20.25 -4.14
N ILE A 161 2.11 -20.54 -4.03
CA ILE A 161 1.40 -20.73 -2.76
C ILE A 161 1.05 -22.22 -2.63
N PRO A 162 1.38 -22.89 -1.51
CA PRO A 162 1.01 -24.29 -1.31
C PRO A 162 -0.50 -24.50 -1.24
N GLY A 163 -0.99 -25.56 -1.91
CA GLY A 163 -2.39 -25.98 -1.90
C GLY A 163 -3.15 -25.61 -3.18
N ASP A 164 -4.34 -26.20 -3.34
CA ASP A 164 -5.21 -25.98 -4.50
C ASP A 164 -5.97 -24.65 -4.43
N GLU A 165 -6.00 -24.02 -3.26
CA GLU A 165 -6.76 -22.80 -2.98
C GLU A 165 -5.86 -21.66 -2.50
N ILE A 166 -6.21 -20.42 -2.92
CA ILE A 166 -5.51 -19.22 -2.48
C ILE A 166 -6.01 -18.84 -1.08
N ILE A 167 -5.26 -19.23 -0.05
CA ILE A 167 -5.57 -18.88 1.34
C ILE A 167 -4.97 -17.52 1.70
N SER A 168 -5.75 -16.65 2.33
CA SER A 168 -5.37 -15.27 2.65
C SER A 168 -4.09 -15.17 3.49
N SER A 169 -3.93 -16.05 4.49
CA SER A 169 -2.73 -16.09 5.34
C SER A 169 -1.50 -16.56 4.56
N SER A 170 -1.64 -17.56 3.70
CA SER A 170 -0.52 -18.07 2.88
C SER A 170 -0.06 -17.02 1.88
N LEU A 171 -1.01 -16.28 1.28
CA LEU A 171 -0.74 -15.15 0.40
C LEU A 171 -0.02 -14.02 1.15
N ALA A 172 -0.50 -13.64 2.34
CA ALA A 172 0.15 -12.61 3.16
C ALA A 172 1.54 -13.03 3.63
N ASP A 173 1.74 -14.28 4.04
CA ASP A 173 3.06 -14.81 4.42
C ASP A 173 4.03 -14.77 3.22
N TRP A 174 3.54 -15.07 2.02
CA TRP A 174 4.34 -14.93 0.80
C TRP A 174 4.71 -13.47 0.53
N ILE A 175 3.75 -12.54 0.62
CA ILE A 175 3.97 -11.10 0.45
C ILE A 175 5.03 -10.60 1.42
N CYS A 176 4.91 -10.92 2.71
CA CYS A 176 5.85 -10.52 3.75
C CYS A 176 7.27 -11.03 3.46
N LYS A 177 7.41 -12.30 3.03
CA LYS A 177 8.71 -12.90 2.71
C LYS A 177 9.35 -12.33 1.44
N ASN A 178 8.54 -11.87 0.50
CA ASN A 178 8.98 -11.39 -0.82
C ASN A 178 8.81 -9.86 -0.97
N ARG A 179 8.74 -9.12 0.14
CA ARG A 179 8.55 -7.66 0.13
C ARG A 179 9.60 -6.92 -0.72
N ASN A 180 10.83 -7.43 -0.76
CA ASN A 180 11.93 -6.89 -1.56
C ASN A 180 11.75 -7.04 -3.09
N LYS A 181 10.78 -7.85 -3.55
CA LYS A 181 10.46 -8.02 -4.97
C LYS A 181 9.39 -7.04 -5.47
N MET A 182 8.85 -6.18 -4.60
CA MET A 182 7.78 -5.24 -4.90
C MET A 182 8.30 -3.81 -4.84
N GLY A 183 7.57 -2.89 -5.49
CA GLY A 183 7.87 -1.46 -5.47
C GLY A 183 7.75 -0.82 -4.10
N GLN A 184 7.80 0.50 -4.07
CA GLN A 184 7.64 1.29 -2.86
C GLN A 184 6.16 1.42 -2.52
N SER A 185 5.79 1.13 -1.26
CA SER A 185 4.45 1.38 -0.76
C SER A 185 4.48 1.54 0.76
N VAL A 186 4.17 2.76 1.21
CA VAL A 186 4.03 3.07 2.64
C VAL A 186 2.87 2.28 3.26
N ALA A 187 1.79 2.04 2.49
CA ALA A 187 0.66 1.26 2.93
C ALA A 187 1.06 -0.21 3.17
N LEU A 188 1.84 -0.81 2.26
CA LEU A 188 2.30 -2.19 2.41
C LEU A 188 3.21 -2.35 3.62
N ASP A 189 4.20 -1.47 3.77
CA ASP A 189 5.17 -1.55 4.88
C ASP A 189 4.48 -1.45 6.24
N LYS A 190 3.48 -0.57 6.36
CA LYS A 190 2.62 -0.46 7.53
C LYS A 190 1.85 -1.76 7.79
N GLU A 191 1.18 -2.32 6.78
CA GLU A 191 0.35 -3.52 6.96
C GLU A 191 1.19 -4.77 7.24
N ILE A 192 2.39 -4.90 6.66
CA ILE A 192 3.35 -5.97 7.01
C ILE A 192 3.73 -5.87 8.49
N GLY A 193 4.04 -4.66 8.97
CA GLY A 193 4.35 -4.43 10.38
C GLY A 193 3.23 -4.87 11.31
N GLU A 194 1.99 -4.50 10.98
CA GLU A 194 0.81 -4.88 11.77
C GLU A 194 0.46 -6.36 11.67
N TYR A 195 0.61 -6.97 10.49
CA TYR A 195 0.40 -8.40 10.28
C TYR A 195 1.41 -9.22 11.09
N ASN A 196 2.70 -8.88 11.04
CA ASN A 196 3.74 -9.59 11.81
C ASN A 196 3.52 -9.50 13.33
N LYS A 197 3.09 -8.33 13.84
CA LYS A 197 2.70 -8.19 15.26
C LYS A 197 1.52 -9.10 15.60
N SER A 198 0.54 -9.20 14.70
CA SER A 198 -0.65 -10.02 14.87
C SER A 198 -0.32 -11.53 14.85
N ARG A 199 0.51 -11.98 13.89
CA ARG A 199 1.04 -13.35 13.81
C ARG A 199 1.80 -13.76 15.07
N LYS A 200 2.70 -12.90 15.58
CA LYS A 200 3.43 -13.15 16.84
C LYS A 200 2.48 -13.36 18.03
N ARG A 201 1.43 -12.53 18.15
CA ARG A 201 0.43 -12.68 19.22
C ARG A 201 -0.35 -13.99 19.10
N LEU A 202 -0.74 -14.38 17.89
CA LEU A 202 -1.40 -15.66 17.65
C LEU A 202 -0.50 -16.84 18.00
N GLN A 203 0.76 -16.81 17.60
CA GLN A 203 1.72 -17.86 17.92
C GLN A 203 1.86 -18.06 19.43
N ILE A 204 2.07 -16.98 20.18
CA ILE A 204 2.14 -17.03 21.65
C ILE A 204 0.86 -17.63 22.25
N LYS A 205 -0.31 -17.28 21.69
CA LYS A 205 -1.60 -17.83 22.15
C LYS A 205 -1.69 -19.34 21.89
N TYR A 206 -1.27 -19.81 20.72
CA TYR A 206 -1.26 -21.24 20.39
C TYR A 206 -0.29 -22.02 21.27
N GLU A 207 0.91 -21.50 21.51
CA GLU A 207 1.91 -22.13 22.39
C GLU A 207 1.37 -22.26 23.83
N LYS A 208 0.69 -21.23 24.35
CA LYS A 208 0.02 -21.29 25.66
C LYS A 208 -1.08 -22.36 25.70
N MET A 209 -1.97 -22.39 24.70
CA MET A 209 -3.04 -23.40 24.63
C MET A 209 -2.48 -24.82 24.54
N GLN A 210 -1.38 -25.04 23.82
CA GLN A 210 -0.71 -26.35 23.76
C GLN A 210 -0.11 -26.73 25.12
N GLN A 211 0.54 -25.80 25.82
CA GLN A 211 1.07 -26.06 27.16
C GLN A 211 -0.03 -26.37 28.18
N GLU A 212 -1.15 -25.66 28.13
CA GLU A 212 -2.33 -25.92 28.99
C GLU A 212 -2.93 -27.29 28.68
N ALA A 213 -3.08 -27.64 27.41
CA ALA A 213 -3.57 -28.96 27.00
C ALA A 213 -2.63 -30.09 27.47
N LEU A 214 -1.32 -29.92 27.34
CA LEU A 214 -0.33 -30.90 27.82
C LEU A 214 -0.34 -31.06 29.34
N LYS A 215 -0.49 -29.97 30.10
CA LYS A 215 -0.65 -30.02 31.57
C LYS A 215 -1.93 -30.76 31.96
N SER A 216 -3.05 -30.46 31.31
CA SER A 216 -4.32 -31.12 31.57
C SER A 216 -4.28 -32.63 31.29
N ILE A 217 -3.48 -33.08 30.32
CA ILE A 217 -3.28 -34.51 30.04
C ILE A 217 -2.38 -35.15 31.12
N GLY A 218 -1.34 -34.45 31.56
CA GLY A 218 -0.46 -34.90 32.64
C GLY A 218 -1.16 -35.04 33.99
N ASP A 219 -2.08 -34.12 34.31
CA ASP A 219 -2.88 -34.17 35.55
C ASP A 219 -3.99 -35.25 35.53
N GLN A 220 -4.28 -35.83 34.37
CA GLN A 220 -5.28 -36.91 34.19
C GLN A 220 -4.66 -38.32 34.16
N CYS A 221 -3.33 -38.45 34.17
CA CYS A 221 -2.64 -39.73 34.31
C CYS A 221 -2.18 -39.90 35.78
N PRO A 222 -2.81 -40.79 36.58
CA PRO A 222 -2.39 -41.08 37.96
C PRO A 222 -1.03 -41.79 38.04
#